data_AF-A0A9W9DL16-F1
#
_entry.id   AF-A0A9W9DL16-F1
#
_cell.length_a   1.000
_cell.length_b   1.000
_cell.length_c   1.000
_cell.angle_alpha   90.00
_cell.angle_beta   90.00
_cell.angle_gamma   90.00
#
_symmetry.space_group_name_H-M   'P 1'
#
loop_
_entity.id
_entity.type
_entity.pdbx_description
1 polymer ?
#
loop_
_entity_poly.entity_id
_entity_poly.type
_entity_poly.pdbx_seq_one_letter_code
_entity_poly.pdbx_strand_id
1 'polypeptide(L)'
;MASGEQQNYEDTKNFLYSHRSYKIANLGYTCLELKDRLGPFLHDQPWSVDMALNRDRDSRYQWASILAQDAATKAHFYLMAANAPTRHLVYGQMRFLVICDVGELEMALQRVVSFLQNLEHYLAVNRLNQAIDNQAKDLVDDLKKLIVLKLDDFPIDQNALDLFSPVIRAGQSLMPYQHLGSIYVSASEMDNSG
;
A
#
# COMPACT_ATOMS: atom_id res chain seq x y z
N MET A 1 -8.77 15.73 -19.82
CA MET A 1 -7.61 14.96 -19.34
C MET A 1 -8.03 14.30 -18.04
N ALA A 2 -7.88 12.98 -17.90
CA ALA A 2 -8.16 12.30 -16.65
C ALA A 2 -7.22 12.81 -15.54
N SER A 3 -7.68 12.85 -14.29
CA SER A 3 -6.79 13.14 -13.16
C SER A 3 -5.77 12.00 -13.01
N GLY A 4 -4.62 12.27 -12.40
CA GLY A 4 -3.60 11.23 -12.16
C GLY A 4 -4.13 10.05 -11.35
N GLU A 5 -5.09 10.30 -10.44
CA GLU A 5 -5.75 9.24 -9.65
C GLU A 5 -6.64 8.33 -10.49
N GLN A 6 -7.38 8.92 -11.43
CA GLN A 6 -8.21 8.15 -12.36
C GLN A 6 -7.35 7.26 -13.25
N GLN A 7 -6.21 7.77 -13.74
CA GLN A 7 -5.28 6.95 -14.52
C GLN A 7 -4.72 5.78 -13.69
N ASN A 8 -4.28 6.03 -12.46
CA ASN A 8 -3.77 4.99 -11.57
C ASN A 8 -4.81 3.90 -11.26
N TYR A 9 -6.07 4.30 -11.12
CA TYR A 9 -7.19 3.37 -10.93
C TYR A 9 -7.36 2.45 -12.14
N GLU A 10 -7.45 3.03 -13.34
CA GLU A 10 -7.62 2.28 -14.58
C GLU A 10 -6.41 1.38 -14.87
N ASP A 11 -5.19 1.86 -14.64
CA ASP A 11 -3.97 1.07 -14.80
C ASP A 11 -3.98 -0.15 -13.86
N THR A 12 -4.38 0.06 -12.60
CA THR A 12 -4.52 -1.03 -11.63
C THR A 12 -5.58 -2.04 -12.04
N LYS A 13 -6.75 -1.56 -12.48
CA LYS A 13 -7.84 -2.40 -12.94
C LYS A 13 -7.43 -3.25 -14.14
N ASN A 14 -6.80 -2.64 -15.15
CA ASN A 14 -6.35 -3.30 -16.37
C ASN A 14 -5.22 -4.31 -16.10
N PHE A 15 -4.27 -3.95 -15.24
CA PHE A 15 -3.20 -4.85 -14.83
C PHE A 15 -3.78 -6.10 -14.14
N LEU A 16 -4.64 -5.92 -13.15
CA LEU A 16 -5.24 -7.05 -12.42
C LEU A 16 -6.14 -7.89 -13.32
N TYR A 17 -6.87 -7.27 -14.26
CA TYR A 17 -7.69 -7.96 -15.25
C TYR A 17 -6.86 -8.89 -16.14
N SER A 18 -5.77 -8.36 -16.71
CA SER A 18 -4.87 -9.12 -17.60
C SER A 18 -4.14 -10.26 -16.90
N HIS A 19 -4.05 -10.22 -15.57
CA HIS A 19 -3.38 -11.22 -14.74
C HIS A 19 -4.35 -12.10 -13.93
N ARG A 20 -5.64 -12.13 -14.24
CA ARG A 20 -6.68 -12.87 -13.48
C ARG A 20 -6.41 -14.36 -13.27
N SER A 21 -5.50 -14.98 -14.03
CA SER A 21 -5.06 -16.36 -13.78
C SER A 21 -4.35 -16.51 -12.43
N TYR A 22 -3.74 -15.44 -11.90
CA TYR A 22 -3.16 -15.42 -10.56
C TYR A 22 -4.24 -15.15 -9.52
N LYS A 23 -4.29 -15.95 -8.46
CA LYS A 23 -5.30 -15.84 -7.39
C LYS A 23 -5.34 -14.45 -6.75
N ILE A 24 -4.16 -13.86 -6.46
CA ILE A 24 -4.05 -12.50 -5.91
C ILE A 24 -4.60 -11.46 -6.88
N ALA A 25 -4.30 -11.58 -8.18
CA ALA A 25 -4.82 -10.66 -9.19
C ALA A 25 -6.34 -10.74 -9.26
N ASN A 26 -6.88 -11.96 -9.26
CA ASN A 26 -8.32 -12.19 -9.28
C ASN A 26 -9.02 -11.61 -8.04
N LEU A 27 -8.46 -11.80 -6.84
CA LEU A 27 -8.99 -11.20 -5.60
C LEU A 27 -8.94 -9.67 -5.64
N GLY A 28 -7.80 -9.09 -6.02
CA GLY A 28 -7.65 -7.63 -6.14
C GLY A 28 -8.62 -7.04 -7.18
N TYR A 29 -8.78 -7.70 -8.32
CA TYR A 29 -9.74 -7.29 -9.34
C TYR A 29 -11.19 -7.39 -8.84
N THR A 30 -11.53 -8.46 -8.10
CA THR A 30 -12.86 -8.65 -7.50
C THR A 30 -13.20 -7.51 -6.54
N CYS A 31 -12.21 -7.02 -5.77
CA CYS A 31 -12.42 -5.84 -4.92
C CYS A 31 -12.85 -4.61 -5.75
N LEU A 32 -12.24 -4.35 -6.90
CA LEU A 32 -12.61 -3.24 -7.77
C LEU A 32 -13.99 -3.44 -8.41
N GLU A 33 -14.31 -4.66 -8.84
CA GLU A 33 -15.65 -4.99 -9.36
C GLU A 33 -16.74 -4.74 -8.32
N LEU A 34 -16.48 -5.09 -7.05
CA LEU A 34 -17.40 -4.79 -5.96
C LEU A 34 -17.45 -3.28 -5.69
N LYS A 35 -16.31 -2.58 -5.71
CA LYS A 35 -16.29 -1.11 -5.56
C LYS A 35 -17.16 -0.42 -6.60
N ASP A 36 -17.06 -0.80 -7.87
CA ASP A 36 -17.84 -0.20 -8.95
C ASP A 36 -19.36 -0.41 -8.73
N ARG A 37 -19.77 -1.58 -8.21
CA ARG A 37 -21.18 -1.86 -7.86
C ARG A 37 -21.65 -1.08 -6.63
N LEU A 38 -20.77 -0.90 -5.65
CA LEU A 38 -21.05 -0.15 -4.41
C LEU A 38 -20.95 1.36 -4.59
N GLY A 39 -20.29 1.82 -5.67
CA GLY A 39 -20.04 3.23 -6.00
C GLY A 39 -21.22 4.15 -5.76
N PRO A 40 -22.44 3.86 -6.27
CA PRO A 40 -23.62 4.70 -6.06
C PRO A 40 -23.97 4.98 -4.59
N PHE A 41 -23.50 4.15 -3.66
CA PHE A 41 -23.78 4.25 -2.23
C PHE A 41 -22.62 4.80 -1.39
N LEU A 42 -21.39 4.73 -1.91
CA LEU A 42 -20.17 5.07 -1.17
C LEU A 42 -19.44 6.29 -1.75
N HIS A 43 -19.41 6.48 -3.08
CA HIS A 43 -18.84 7.66 -3.76
C HIS A 43 -19.26 7.74 -5.24
N ASP A 44 -19.57 8.96 -5.71
CA ASP A 44 -19.93 9.22 -7.11
C ASP A 44 -18.77 8.98 -8.10
N GLN A 45 -17.52 8.87 -7.62
CA GLN A 45 -16.34 8.59 -8.43
C GLN A 45 -15.50 7.45 -7.81
N PRO A 46 -15.37 6.29 -8.48
CA PRO A 46 -14.68 5.13 -7.92
C PRO A 46 -13.16 5.30 -7.78
N TRP A 47 -12.56 6.26 -8.48
CA TRP A 47 -11.13 6.57 -8.40
C TRP A 47 -10.76 7.61 -7.34
N SER A 48 -11.73 8.39 -6.85
CA SER A 48 -11.48 9.47 -5.89
C SER A 48 -11.31 8.91 -4.48
N VAL A 49 -10.18 9.22 -3.85
CA VAL A 49 -9.89 8.97 -2.43
C VAL A 49 -9.89 10.30 -1.70
N ASP A 50 -10.85 11.17 -2.00
CA ASP A 50 -10.81 12.52 -1.45
C ASP A 50 -11.38 12.53 -0.02
N MET A 51 -10.49 12.27 0.95
CA MET A 51 -10.79 12.45 2.38
C MET A 51 -11.16 13.89 2.73
N ALA A 52 -10.81 14.89 1.90
CA ALA A 52 -11.06 16.31 2.17
C ALA A 52 -12.43 16.79 1.67
N LEU A 53 -12.98 16.20 0.60
CA LEU A 53 -14.35 16.48 0.12
C LEU A 53 -15.45 15.82 0.98
N ASN A 54 -15.08 14.91 1.89
CA ASN A 54 -15.98 14.27 2.87
C ASN A 54 -16.29 15.14 4.12
N ARG A 55 -16.06 16.45 4.06
CA ARG A 55 -16.46 17.35 5.16
C ARG A 55 -17.96 17.64 5.20
N ASP A 56 -18.64 17.59 4.04
CA ASP A 56 -20.09 17.90 3.94
C ASP A 56 -20.97 16.67 3.61
N ARG A 57 -20.42 15.59 3.03
CA ARG A 57 -21.08 14.28 2.98
C ARG A 57 -20.61 13.47 4.18
N ASP A 58 -21.55 13.04 5.01
CA ASP A 58 -21.37 12.20 6.19
C ASP A 58 -20.08 11.36 6.16
N SER A 59 -19.10 11.79 6.95
CA SER A 59 -17.80 11.15 7.21
C SER A 59 -17.91 9.75 7.86
N ARG A 60 -19.07 9.11 7.80
CA ARG A 60 -19.46 7.92 8.56
C ARG A 60 -18.92 6.61 8.00
N TYR A 61 -18.46 6.59 6.73
CA TYR A 61 -18.04 5.37 6.02
C TYR A 61 -16.72 5.53 5.26
N GLN A 62 -15.80 6.30 5.83
CA GLN A 62 -14.54 6.67 5.19
C GLN A 62 -13.66 5.45 4.87
N TRP A 63 -13.61 4.46 5.77
CA TRP A 63 -12.75 3.30 5.58
C TRP A 63 -13.37 2.32 4.59
N ALA A 64 -14.69 2.12 4.69
CA ALA A 64 -15.43 1.29 3.76
C ALA A 64 -15.29 1.78 2.30
N SER A 65 -15.22 3.10 2.09
CA SER A 65 -15.14 3.69 0.75
C SER A 65 -13.77 3.53 0.08
N ILE A 66 -12.68 3.39 0.85
CA ILE A 66 -11.31 3.25 0.34
C ILE A 66 -10.83 1.80 0.31
N LEU A 67 -11.38 0.92 1.14
CA LEU A 67 -10.87 -0.42 1.39
C LEU A 67 -10.65 -1.24 0.11
N ALA A 68 -11.63 -1.22 -0.80
CA ALA A 68 -11.56 -1.98 -2.03
C ALA A 68 -10.40 -1.53 -2.95
N GLN A 69 -10.17 -0.23 -3.05
CA GLN A 69 -9.08 0.34 -3.85
C GLN A 69 -7.73 0.09 -3.19
N ASP A 70 -7.62 0.20 -1.86
CA ASP A 70 -6.40 -0.11 -1.12
C ASP A 70 -5.99 -1.59 -1.30
N ALA A 71 -6.95 -2.52 -1.18
CA ALA A 71 -6.74 -3.94 -1.39
C ALA A 71 -6.28 -4.25 -2.83
N ALA A 72 -6.94 -3.67 -3.83
CA ALA A 72 -6.57 -3.84 -5.23
C ALA A 72 -5.16 -3.29 -5.53
N THR A 73 -4.84 -2.12 -4.97
CA THR A 73 -3.53 -1.48 -5.13
C THR A 73 -2.43 -2.36 -4.55
N LYS A 74 -2.65 -2.96 -3.37
CA LYS A 74 -1.69 -3.89 -2.75
C LYS A 74 -1.52 -5.17 -3.56
N ALA A 75 -2.60 -5.74 -4.09
CA ALA A 75 -2.52 -6.90 -4.98
C ALA A 75 -1.68 -6.58 -6.24
N HIS A 76 -1.94 -5.42 -6.88
CA HIS A 76 -1.19 -4.96 -8.04
C HIS A 76 0.29 -4.75 -7.69
N PHE A 77 0.55 -4.02 -6.60
CA PHE A 77 1.91 -3.74 -6.14
C PHE A 77 2.71 -5.02 -5.88
N TYR A 78 2.13 -5.98 -5.15
CA TYR A 78 2.77 -7.27 -4.89
C TYR A 78 3.10 -8.01 -6.19
N LEU A 79 2.18 -8.06 -7.15
CA LEU A 79 2.40 -8.76 -8.41
C LEU A 79 3.48 -8.09 -9.27
N MET A 80 3.54 -6.76 -9.30
CA MET A 80 4.65 -6.05 -9.94
C MET A 80 5.99 -6.42 -9.30
N ALA A 81 6.05 -6.47 -7.97
CA ALA A 81 7.26 -6.83 -7.25
C ALA A 81 7.65 -8.31 -7.45
N ALA A 82 6.68 -9.22 -7.44
CA ALA A 82 6.91 -10.66 -7.63
C ALA A 82 7.41 -10.99 -9.04
N ASN A 83 6.97 -10.22 -10.04
CA ASN A 83 7.40 -10.37 -11.43
C ASN A 83 8.71 -9.62 -11.73
N ALA A 84 9.23 -8.81 -10.81
CA ALA A 84 10.53 -8.17 -10.99
C ALA A 84 11.65 -9.23 -10.90
N PRO A 85 12.61 -9.25 -11.84
CA PRO A 85 13.65 -10.30 -11.91
C PRO A 85 14.44 -10.51 -10.61
N THR A 86 14.59 -9.45 -9.82
CA THR A 86 15.34 -9.45 -8.56
C THR A 86 14.44 -9.27 -7.34
N ARG A 87 13.10 -9.20 -7.50
CA ARG A 87 12.15 -8.74 -6.47
C ARG A 87 12.44 -7.35 -5.88
N HIS A 88 13.30 -6.58 -6.55
CA HIS A 88 13.57 -5.20 -6.19
C HIS A 88 12.73 -4.28 -7.06
N LEU A 89 12.07 -3.33 -6.41
CA LEU A 89 11.48 -2.18 -7.08
C LEU A 89 12.48 -1.02 -7.04
N VAL A 90 12.61 -0.31 -8.15
CA VAL A 90 13.55 0.82 -8.28
C VAL A 90 12.77 2.12 -8.36
N TYR A 91 13.15 3.08 -7.53
CA TYR A 91 12.62 4.45 -7.57
C TYR A 91 13.77 5.45 -7.56
N GLY A 92 14.02 6.07 -8.72
CA GLY A 92 15.21 6.89 -8.91
C GLY A 92 16.49 6.05 -8.72
N GLN A 93 17.27 6.39 -7.70
CA GLN A 93 18.49 5.66 -7.32
C GLN A 93 18.26 4.66 -6.17
N MET A 94 17.06 4.61 -5.59
CA MET A 94 16.74 3.72 -4.47
C MET A 94 16.28 2.35 -4.98
N ARG A 95 16.75 1.28 -4.32
CA ARG A 95 16.29 -0.09 -4.54
C ARG A 95 15.57 -0.59 -3.30
N PHE A 96 14.33 -1.05 -3.48
CA PHE A 96 13.49 -1.57 -2.40
C PHE A 96 13.29 -3.06 -2.57
N LEU A 97 13.66 -3.84 -1.56
CA LEU A 97 13.26 -5.23 -1.42
C LEU A 97 11.82 -5.28 -0.90
N VAL A 98 10.94 -5.95 -1.65
CA VAL A 98 9.56 -6.17 -1.24
C VAL A 98 9.43 -7.50 -0.51
N ILE A 99 9.07 -7.43 0.77
CA ILE A 99 8.82 -8.60 1.61
C ILE A 99 7.33 -8.70 1.86
N CYS A 100 6.76 -9.86 1.51
CA CYS A 100 5.35 -10.14 1.70
C CYS A 100 5.15 -11.65 1.84
N ASP A 101 4.41 -12.07 2.88
CA ASP A 101 3.90 -13.44 2.96
C ASP A 101 2.69 -13.56 2.03
N VAL A 102 2.84 -14.39 1.00
CA VAL A 102 1.82 -14.58 -0.05
C VAL A 102 0.55 -15.17 0.53
N GLY A 103 0.66 -16.11 1.48
CA GLY A 103 -0.49 -16.75 2.11
C GLY A 103 -1.27 -15.75 2.97
N GLU A 104 -0.58 -14.91 3.74
CA GLU A 104 -1.22 -13.85 4.53
C GLU A 104 -1.89 -12.81 3.66
N LEU A 105 -1.25 -12.40 2.55
CA LEU A 105 -1.84 -11.47 1.58
C LEU A 105 -3.10 -12.06 0.94
N GLU A 106 -3.05 -13.31 0.49
CA GLU A 106 -4.23 -14.00 -0.06
C GLU A 106 -5.38 -14.04 0.95
N MET A 107 -5.12 -14.46 2.19
CA MET A 107 -6.13 -14.51 3.24
C MET A 107 -6.72 -13.14 3.55
N ALA A 108 -5.89 -12.09 3.62
CA ALA A 108 -6.37 -10.73 3.85
C ALA A 108 -7.26 -10.22 2.71
N LEU A 109 -6.84 -10.40 1.45
CA LEU A 109 -7.65 -10.04 0.30
C LEU A 109 -8.99 -10.80 0.27
N GLN A 110 -8.98 -12.08 0.65
CA GLN A 110 -10.19 -12.90 0.72
C GLN A 110 -11.16 -12.43 1.82
N ARG A 111 -10.63 -11.98 2.98
CA ARG A 111 -11.41 -11.32 4.03
C ARG A 111 -12.03 -10.01 3.53
N VAL A 112 -11.28 -9.21 2.77
CA VAL A 112 -11.78 -7.97 2.17
C VAL A 112 -12.90 -8.23 1.16
N VAL A 113 -12.73 -9.20 0.25
CA VAL A 113 -13.79 -9.58 -0.70
C VAL A 113 -15.05 -10.01 0.04
N SER A 114 -14.92 -10.84 1.07
CA SER A 114 -16.05 -11.29 1.89
C SER A 114 -16.74 -10.12 2.60
N PHE A 115 -15.96 -9.17 3.14
CA PHE A 115 -16.51 -7.95 3.73
C PHE A 115 -17.27 -7.10 2.71
N LEU A 116 -16.71 -6.87 1.51
CA LEU A 116 -17.34 -6.06 0.47
C LEU A 116 -18.64 -6.71 -0.06
N GLN A 117 -18.70 -8.04 -0.16
CA GLN A 117 -19.93 -8.77 -0.49
C GLN A 117 -21.01 -8.60 0.59
N ASN A 118 -20.62 -8.67 1.87
CA ASN A 118 -21.55 -8.41 2.97
C ASN A 118 -22.00 -6.95 3.00
N LEU A 119 -21.11 -6.01 2.66
CA LEU A 119 -21.41 -4.59 2.57
C LEU A 119 -22.49 -4.29 1.52
N GLU A 120 -22.42 -4.95 0.35
CA GLU A 120 -23.47 -4.90 -0.68
C GLU A 120 -24.83 -5.29 -0.11
N HIS A 121 -24.88 -6.36 0.69
CA HIS A 121 -26.11 -6.77 1.37
C HIS A 121 -26.60 -5.73 2.39
N TYR A 122 -25.71 -5.19 3.23
CA TYR A 122 -26.09 -4.19 4.24
C TYR A 122 -26.60 -2.89 3.64
N LEU A 123 -26.03 -2.48 2.50
CA LEU A 123 -26.48 -1.34 1.72
C LEU A 123 -27.89 -1.55 1.17
N ALA A 124 -28.18 -2.73 0.62
CA ALA A 124 -29.50 -3.06 0.10
C ALA A 124 -30.62 -2.99 1.16
N VAL A 125 -30.29 -3.19 2.44
CA VAL A 125 -31.25 -3.14 3.56
C VAL A 125 -31.10 -1.91 4.47
N ASN A 126 -30.34 -0.89 4.06
CA ASN A 126 -30.07 0.34 4.84
C ASN A 126 -29.58 0.07 6.29
N ARG A 127 -28.71 -0.93 6.47
CA ARG A 127 -28.15 -1.31 7.79
C ARG A 127 -26.72 -0.84 8.02
N LEU A 128 -26.25 0.16 7.28
CA LEU A 128 -24.95 0.74 7.53
C LEU A 128 -24.89 1.39 8.92
N ASN A 129 -23.79 1.13 9.64
CA ASN A 129 -23.52 1.71 10.95
C ASN A 129 -22.01 1.85 11.16
N GLN A 130 -21.63 2.51 12.26
CA GLN A 130 -20.22 2.78 12.57
C GLN A 130 -19.40 1.51 12.85
N ALA A 131 -20.02 0.41 13.28
CA ALA A 131 -19.31 -0.85 13.50
C ALA A 131 -18.79 -1.44 12.17
N ILE A 132 -19.53 -1.27 11.07
CA ILE A 132 -19.12 -1.69 9.73
C ILE A 132 -17.89 -0.88 9.27
N ASP A 133 -17.87 0.43 9.50
CA ASP A 133 -16.73 1.26 9.13
C ASP A 133 -15.49 0.97 10.00
N ASN A 134 -15.68 0.69 11.30
CA ASN A 134 -14.59 0.21 12.15
C ASN A 134 -14.02 -1.12 11.66
N GLN A 135 -14.86 -2.05 11.22
CA GLN A 135 -14.39 -3.31 10.63
C GLN A 135 -13.61 -3.07 9.32
N ALA A 136 -14.05 -2.12 8.48
CA ALA A 136 -13.30 -1.72 7.30
C ALA A 136 -11.93 -1.12 7.65
N LYS A 137 -11.87 -0.30 8.71
CA LYS A 137 -10.62 0.25 9.24
C LYS A 137 -9.65 -0.85 9.67
N ASP A 138 -10.13 -1.83 10.44
CA ASP A 138 -9.30 -2.95 10.89
C ASP A 138 -8.72 -3.72 9.70
N LEU A 139 -9.51 -3.93 8.64
CA LEU A 139 -9.04 -4.56 7.41
C LEU A 139 -8.00 -3.72 6.67
N VAL A 140 -8.17 -2.39 6.61
CA VAL A 140 -7.17 -1.48 6.03
C VAL A 140 -5.87 -1.53 6.85
N ASP A 141 -5.95 -1.53 8.18
CA ASP A 141 -4.79 -1.56 9.05
C ASP A 141 -4.07 -2.93 9.01
N ASP A 142 -4.79 -4.03 8.82
CA ASP A 142 -4.21 -5.34 8.51
C ASP A 142 -3.46 -5.30 7.18
N LEU A 143 -4.10 -4.81 6.11
CA LEU A 143 -3.50 -4.71 4.78
C LEU A 143 -2.20 -3.91 4.77
N LYS A 144 -2.11 -2.81 5.54
CA LYS A 144 -0.89 -1.98 5.64
C LYS A 144 0.33 -2.74 6.16
N LYS A 145 0.14 -3.78 6.97
CA LYS A 145 1.23 -4.52 7.61
C LYS A 145 1.79 -5.64 6.73
N LEU A 146 1.07 -6.04 5.69
CA LEU A 146 1.38 -7.25 4.89
C LEU A 146 2.50 -7.06 3.88
N ILE A 147 2.74 -5.82 3.46
CA ILE A 147 3.79 -5.50 2.49
C ILE A 147 4.81 -4.60 3.18
N VAL A 148 5.99 -5.15 3.41
CA VAL A 148 7.12 -4.43 4.00
C VAL A 148 8.12 -4.08 2.90
N LEU A 149 8.44 -2.80 2.80
CA LEU A 149 9.49 -2.30 1.92
C LEU A 149 10.75 -2.07 2.73
N LYS A 150 11.83 -2.76 2.35
CA LYS A 150 13.17 -2.50 2.90
C LYS A 150 13.98 -1.79 1.85
N LEU A 151 14.56 -0.63 2.19
CA LEU A 151 15.60 -0.02 1.37
C LEU A 151 16.82 -0.92 1.42
N ASP A 152 17.16 -1.50 0.27
CA ASP A 152 18.29 -2.43 0.12
C ASP A 152 19.55 -1.67 -0.28
N ASP A 153 19.41 -0.75 -1.24
CA ASP A 153 20.53 0.03 -1.78
C ASP A 153 20.11 1.47 -2.06
N PHE A 154 21.00 2.39 -1.70
CA PHE A 154 20.90 3.81 -2.00
C PHE A 154 22.33 4.36 -2.19
N PRO A 155 22.78 4.58 -3.43
CA PRO A 155 24.10 5.11 -3.70
C PRO A 155 24.17 6.55 -3.18
N ILE A 156 25.10 6.79 -2.26
CA ILE A 156 25.39 8.13 -1.73
C ILE A 156 26.63 8.67 -2.44
N ASP A 157 26.53 9.88 -2.97
CA ASP A 157 27.66 10.57 -3.58
C ASP A 157 28.82 10.73 -2.58
N GLN A 158 30.05 10.48 -3.03
CA GLN A 158 31.24 10.55 -2.18
C GLN A 158 31.43 11.94 -1.57
N ASN A 159 31.12 13.02 -2.31
CA ASN A 159 31.22 14.38 -1.76
C ASN A 159 30.19 14.62 -0.65
N ALA A 160 29.02 13.99 -0.74
CA ALA A 160 28.04 14.03 0.34
C ALA A 160 28.56 13.26 1.57
N LEU A 161 29.17 12.09 1.40
CA LEU A 161 29.81 11.35 2.50
C LEU A 161 30.94 12.16 3.15
N ASP A 162 31.75 12.86 2.36
CA ASP A 162 32.86 13.69 2.86
C ASP A 162 32.35 14.87 3.69
N LEU A 163 31.20 15.45 3.34
CA LEU A 163 30.52 16.47 4.14
C LEU A 163 29.99 15.94 5.47
N PHE A 164 29.55 14.67 5.54
CA PHE A 164 29.08 14.03 6.78
C PHE A 164 30.20 13.37 7.60
N SER A 165 31.36 13.13 7.00
CA SER A 165 32.52 12.44 7.59
C SER A 165 32.96 13.03 8.94
N PRO A 166 33.00 14.36 9.16
CA PRO A 166 33.33 14.92 10.47
C PRO A 166 32.32 14.56 11.56
N VAL A 167 31.03 14.49 11.22
CA VAL A 167 29.94 14.19 12.16
C VAL A 167 29.92 12.71 12.52
N ILE A 168 30.12 11.84 11.53
CA ILE A 168 30.19 10.37 11.72
C ILE A 168 31.43 9.99 12.54
N ARG A 169 32.59 10.59 12.24
CA ARG A 169 33.86 10.33 12.96
C ARG A 169 33.87 10.86 14.39
N ALA A 170 33.13 11.92 14.68
CA ALA A 170 33.03 12.47 16.03
C ALA A 170 32.17 11.63 16.98
N GLY A 171 31.55 10.53 16.50
CA GLY A 171 30.62 9.73 17.30
C GLY A 171 29.42 10.54 17.80
N GLN A 172 29.17 11.71 17.22
CA GLN A 172 28.06 12.56 17.60
C GLN A 172 26.81 11.94 17.00
N SER A 173 25.97 11.40 17.89
CA SER A 173 24.62 10.97 17.56
C SER A 173 23.91 12.08 16.81
N LEU A 174 23.66 11.88 15.52
CA LEU A 174 22.77 12.70 14.70
C LEU A 174 21.33 12.53 15.22
N MET A 175 21.00 13.16 16.35
CA MET A 175 19.62 13.39 16.78
C MET A 175 19.51 14.84 17.26
N PRO A 176 18.64 15.61 16.60
CA PRO A 176 17.28 15.66 17.12
C PRO A 176 16.24 15.54 15.99
N TYR A 177 16.02 14.33 15.47
CA TYR A 177 14.84 14.05 14.65
C TYR A 177 14.25 12.68 15.02
N GLN A 178 13.71 12.57 16.25
CA GLN A 178 13.01 11.36 16.74
C GLN A 178 11.62 11.12 16.11
N HIS A 179 11.34 11.64 14.91
CA HIS A 179 10.06 11.42 14.23
C HIS A 179 10.14 10.76 12.85
N LEU A 180 11.32 10.32 12.41
CA LEU A 180 11.45 9.47 11.21
C LEU A 180 12.23 8.21 11.58
N GLY A 181 11.67 7.06 11.20
CA GLY A 181 12.05 5.72 11.64
C GLY A 181 13.55 5.44 11.61
N SER A 182 14.02 4.71 12.61
CA SER A 182 15.43 4.36 12.80
C SER A 182 15.99 3.59 11.61
N ILE A 183 16.99 4.17 10.92
CA ILE A 183 17.93 3.45 10.07
C ILE A 183 19.12 3.08 10.96
N TYR A 184 19.25 1.80 11.31
CA TYR A 184 20.48 1.28 11.91
C TYR A 184 21.46 0.96 10.78
N VAL A 185 22.55 1.71 10.68
CA VAL A 185 23.71 1.30 9.89
C VAL A 185 24.61 0.48 10.80
N SER A 186 24.61 -0.84 10.64
CA SER A 186 25.61 -1.71 11.28
C SER A 186 26.88 -1.67 10.44
N ALA A 187 27.91 -0.98 10.92
CA ALA A 187 29.27 -1.13 10.42
C ALA A 187 29.87 -2.38 11.08
N SER A 188 29.73 -3.53 10.43
CA SER A 188 30.42 -4.75 10.81
C SER A 188 30.94 -5.45 9.56
N GLU A 189 32.17 -5.10 9.18
CA GLU A 189 33.22 -5.99 8.68
C GLU A 189 34.45 -5.13 8.33
N MET A 190 35.17 -4.71 9.38
CA MET A 190 36.62 -4.57 9.30
C MET A 190 37.19 -5.96 9.61
N ASP A 191 37.84 -6.59 8.63
CA ASP A 191 39.04 -7.43 8.80
C ASP A 191 39.47 -7.96 7.42
N ASN A 192 40.59 -7.49 6.86
CA ASN A 192 41.98 -7.96 7.06
C ASN A 192 42.43 -8.93 5.96
N SER A 193 43.26 -8.42 5.06
CA SER A 193 44.32 -9.16 4.34
C SER A 193 45.22 -8.06 3.74
N GLY A 194 46.46 -7.89 4.17
CA GLY A 194 47.49 -8.92 4.26
C GLY A 194 48.37 -8.74 3.04
#